data_AF-A0A9D0ZBE0-F1
#
_entry.id   AF-A0A9D0ZBE0-F1
#
_cell.length_a   1.000
_cell.length_b   1.000
_cell.length_c   1.000
_cell.angle_alpha   90.00
_cell.angle_beta   90.00
_cell.angle_gamma   90.00
#
_symmetry.space_group_name_H-M   'P 1'
#
loop_
_entity.id
_entity.type
_entity.pdbx_description
1 polymer ?
#
loop_
_entity_poly.entity_id
_entity_poly.type
_entity_poly.pdbx_seq_one_letter_code
_entity_poly.pdbx_strand_id
1 'polypeptide(L)' 'MSENYAGLALTEALERLQRAGKNPQVAVTCAPRRREQAEGTLRVLRYDGRTDVLTVARFIDPIESIR' A
#
# COMPACT_ATOMS: atom_id res chain seq x y z
N MET A 1 0.22 15.68 14.54
CA MET A 1 1.32 14.84 14.04
C MET A 1 0.85 14.22 12.73
N SER A 2 1.61 14.34 11.64
CA SER A 2 1.27 13.63 10.40
C SER A 2 1.54 12.15 10.61
N GLU A 3 0.50 11.33 10.68
CA GLU A 3 0.67 9.87 10.76
C GLU A 3 1.40 9.37 9.52
N ASN A 4 2.44 8.58 9.72
CA ASN A 4 3.18 7.95 8.63
C ASN A 4 2.56 6.58 8.34
N TYR A 5 2.02 6.41 7.13
CA TYR A 5 1.44 5.15 6.66
C TYR A 5 2.42 4.34 5.81
N ALA A 6 3.59 4.88 5.45
CA ALA A 6 4.54 4.22 4.56
C ALA A 6 5.02 2.88 5.15
N GLY A 7 5.05 1.85 4.31
CA GLY A 7 5.48 0.49 4.67
C GLY A 7 4.39 -0.39 5.28
N LEU A 8 3.28 0.18 5.76
CA LEU A 8 2.13 -0.58 6.26
C LEU A 8 1.52 -1.44 5.15
N ALA A 9 0.97 -2.59 5.53
CA ALA A 9 0.12 -3.36 4.64
C ALA A 9 -1.14 -2.55 4.27
N LEU A 10 -1.65 -2.72 3.05
CA LEU A 10 -2.81 -1.97 2.58
C LEU A 10 -4.01 -2.09 3.55
N THR A 11 -4.33 -3.30 4.02
CA THR A 11 -5.44 -3.54 4.93
C THR A 11 -5.28 -2.75 6.24
N GLU A 12 -4.09 -2.78 6.83
CA GLU A 12 -3.79 -2.05 8.07
C GLU A 12 -3.89 -0.53 7.89
N ALA A 13 -3.38 -0.01 6.78
CA ALA A 13 -3.47 1.41 6.48
C ALA A 13 -4.93 1.87 6.28
N LEU A 14 -5.75 1.07 5.60
CA LEU A 14 -7.17 1.35 5.41
C LEU A 14 -7.94 1.34 6.74
N GLU A 15 -7.68 0.37 7.62
CA GLU A 15 -8.32 0.32 8.94
C GLU A 15 -8.01 1.58 9.76
N ARG A 16 -6.74 2.03 9.76
CA ARG A 16 -6.34 3.25 10.47
C ARG A 16 -7.01 4.49 9.90
N LEU A 17 -7.04 4.61 8.56
CA LEU A 17 -7.69 5.73 7.88
C LEU A 17 -9.21 5.74 8.14
N GLN A 18 -9.85 4.57 8.14
CA GLN A 18 -11.27 4.45 8.45
C GLN A 18 -11.59 4.84 9.89
N ARG A 19 -10.75 4.45 10.87
CA ARG A 19 -10.88 4.92 12.27
C ARG A 19 -10.71 6.43 12.40
N ALA A 20 -9.94 7.05 11.51
CA ALA A 20 -9.80 8.49 11.41
C ALA A 20 -10.91 9.17 10.58
N GLY A 21 -11.93 8.43 10.14
CA GLY A 21 -13.06 8.95 9.35
C GLY A 21 -12.73 9.24 7.88
N LYS A 22 -11.66 8.64 7.34
CA LYS A 22 -11.18 8.83 5.96
C LYS A 22 -11.45 7.59 5.11
N ASN A 23 -11.63 7.79 3.81
CA ASN A 23 -11.88 6.69 2.87
C ASN A 23 -11.10 6.94 1.56
N PRO A 24 -9.79 6.68 1.56
CA PRO A 24 -8.92 7.10 0.48
C PRO A 24 -9.14 6.31 -0.81
N GLN A 25 -8.92 6.94 -1.95
CA GLN A 25 -8.75 6.24 -3.21
C GLN A 25 -7.42 5.47 -3.20
N VAL A 26 -7.47 4.17 -3.49
CA VAL A 26 -6.25 3.34 -3.60
C VAL A 26 -5.68 3.42 -5.01
N ALA A 27 -4.46 3.94 -5.13
CA ALA A 27 -3.71 3.97 -6.38
C ALA A 27 -2.59 2.92 -6.34
N VAL A 28 -2.73 1.86 -7.13
CA VAL A 28 -1.71 0.81 -7.23
C VAL A 28 -0.67 1.20 -8.28
N THR A 29 0.58 1.28 -7.87
CA THR A 29 1.73 1.53 -8.74
C THR A 29 2.51 0.24 -8.94
N CYS A 30 2.88 -0.06 -10.19
CA CYS A 30 3.71 -1.21 -10.52
C CYS A 30 5.07 -0.74 -11.03
N ALA A 31 6.15 -1.34 -10.52
CA ALA A 31 7.40 -1.34 -11.28
C ALA A 31 7.18 -2.20 -12.55
N PRO A 32 7.63 -1.75 -13.75
CA PRO A 32 7.36 -2.44 -15.03
C PRO A 32 7.69 -3.94 -15.04
N ARG A 33 8.68 -4.37 -14.25
CA ARG A 33 9.15 -5.77 -14.19
C ARG A 33 8.24 -6.73 -13.41
N ARG A 34 7.17 -6.25 -12.76
CA ARG A 34 6.30 -7.07 -11.87
C ARG A 34 4.85 -7.16 -12.35
N ARG A 35 4.56 -6.78 -13.60
CA ARG A 35 3.18 -6.80 -14.15
C ARG A 35 2.57 -8.21 -14.20
N GLU A 36 3.40 -9.25 -14.31
CA GLU A 36 2.94 -10.64 -14.43
C GLU A 36 2.91 -11.40 -13.09
N GLN A 37 3.37 -10.79 -11.99
CA GLN A 37 3.37 -11.44 -10.67
C GLN A 37 2.14 -11.01 -9.87
N ALA A 38 1.18 -11.93 -9.77
CA ALA A 38 -0.01 -11.80 -8.92
C ALA A 38 0.33 -11.89 -7.42
N GLU A 39 1.50 -12.43 -7.09
CA GLU A 39 1.93 -12.76 -5.73
C GLU A 39 2.62 -11.59 -5.00
N GLY A 40 2.51 -11.58 -3.67
CA GLY A 40 3.08 -10.58 -2.78
C GLY A 40 2.06 -9.67 -2.10
N THR A 41 2.53 -8.86 -1.15
CA THR A 41 1.71 -7.98 -0.33
C THR A 41 1.74 -6.55 -0.87
N LEU A 42 0.57 -5.90 -0.95
CA LEU A 42 0.49 -4.46 -1.23
C LEU A 42 0.88 -3.67 0.02
N ARG A 43 1.91 -2.85 -0.10
CA ARG A 43 2.35 -1.93 0.97
C ARG A 43 2.25 -0.49 0.52
N VAL A 44 1.99 0.39 1.48
CA VAL A 44 1.86 1.83 1.25
C VAL A 44 3.21 2.45 0.93
N LEU A 45 3.26 3.22 -0.15
CA LEU A 45 4.39 4.11 -0.46
C LEU A 45 4.16 5.50 0.13
N ARG A 46 2.93 6.02 -0.01
CA ARG A 46 2.55 7.35 0.42
C ARG A 46 1.04 7.43 0.61
N TYR A 47 0.63 8.25 1.57
CA TYR A 47 -0.73 8.76 1.65
C TYR A 47 -0.71 10.29 1.43
N ASP A 48 -1.50 10.78 0.48
CA ASP A 48 -1.73 12.21 0.27
C ASP A 48 -3.07 12.62 0.89
N GLY A 49 -3.01 13.28 2.04
CA GLY A 49 -4.21 13.72 2.76
C GLY A 49 -4.94 14.90 2.13
N ARG A 50 -4.37 15.59 1.13
CA ARG A 50 -5.06 16.69 0.44
C ARG A 50 -5.97 16.17 -0.66
N THR A 51 -5.54 15.13 -1.35
CA THR A 51 -6.30 14.48 -2.43
C THR A 51 -6.99 13.20 -1.99
N ASP A 52 -6.78 12.78 -0.73
CA ASP A 52 -7.22 11.52 -0.15
C ASP A 52 -6.83 10.29 -0.99
N VAL A 53 -5.57 10.24 -1.41
CA VAL A 53 -5.03 9.15 -2.24
C VAL A 53 -4.02 8.32 -1.45
N LEU A 54 -4.23 7.01 -1.39
CA LEU A 54 -3.32 6.04 -0.82
C LEU A 54 -2.57 5.31 -1.94
N THR A 55 -1.31 5.67 -2.15
CA THR A 55 -0.45 5.06 -3.16
C THR A 55 0.22 3.81 -2.58
N VAL A 56 0.06 2.68 -3.26
CA VAL A 56 0.63 1.39 -2.86
C VAL A 56 1.47 0.76 -3.97
N ALA A 57 2.35 -0.16 -3.60
CA ALA A 57 3.06 -1.02 -4.54
C ALA A 57 3.12 -2.46 -4.02
N ARG A 58 3.33 -3.41 -4.94
CA ARG A 58 3.45 -4.83 -4.61
C ARG A 58 4.87 -5.18 -4.20
N PHE A 59 5.01 -5.69 -2.98
CA PHE A 59 6.25 -6.21 -2.42
C PHE A 59 6.14 -7.73 -2.35
N ILE A 60 7.09 -8.41 -2.99
CA ILE A 60 7.25 -9.85 -2.85
C ILE A 60 8.19 -10.04 -1.67
N ASP A 61 7.74 -10.79 -0.67
CA ASP A 61 8.60 -11.13 0.44
C ASP A 61 9.64 -12.13 -0.08
N PRO A 62 10.96 -11.87 0.05
CA PRO A 62 11.98 -12.77 -0.47
C PRO A 62 11.91 -14.19 0.11
N ILE A 63 11.23 -14.39 1.25
CA ILE A 63 11.05 -15.70 1.89
C ILE A 63 10.07 -16.59 1.10
N GLU A 64 9.12 -16.05 0.36
CA GLU A 64 8.16 -16.84 -0.44
C GLU A 64 8.72 -17.25 -1.81
N SER A 65 9.78 -16.59 -2.29
CA SER A 65 10.38 -16.88 -3.61
C SER A 65 11.31 -18.09 -3.61
N ILE A 66 11.48 -18.78 -2.47
CA ILE A 66 12.28 -20.00 -2.30
C ILE A 66 11.36 -21.15 -1.87
N ARG A 67 10.47 -21.59 -2.75
CA ARG A 67 9.78 -22.89 -2.62
C ARG A 67 9.58 -23.53 -3.97
#